data_AF-A0A7S4NAQ1-F1
#
_entry.id   AF-A0A7S4NAQ1-F1
#
_cell.length_a   1.000
_cell.length_b   1.000
_cell.length_c   1.000
_cell.angle_alpha   90.00
_cell.angle_beta   90.00
_cell.angle_gamma   90.00
#
_symmetry.space_group_name_H-M   'P 1'
#
loop_
_entity.id
_entity.type
_entity.pdbx_description
1 polymer ?
#
loop_
_entity_poly.entity_id
_entity_poly.type
_entity_poly.pdbx_seq_one_letter_code
_entity_poly.pdbx_strand_id
1 'polypeptide(L)'
;SAGAVQGPEKPTRKNCLSVDVLLQLVDEKDIINKVLKLGHPEALKQGSKIIQFVAKERHLSDEVLESIWNASNLHESLQVVVFKAIIDLLECIPSEQIDFFYDRIMQLPSSSYNAQVLTFIGDFTKRALKVRADRKDEEKLYGLEIFWKLLLSSHQGQDRTTNAIVNETVDHLEKLLADHPSQRELFLGRCLE
;
A
#
# COMPACT_ATOMS: atom_id res chain seq x y z
N SER A 1 -28.89 68.64 14.31
CA SER A 1 -27.97 68.11 13.30
C SER A 1 -28.08 66.60 13.26
N ALA A 2 -28.19 66.08 12.04
CA ALA A 2 -28.62 64.73 11.69
C ALA A 2 -27.62 63.64 12.12
N GLY A 3 -28.17 62.44 12.35
CA GLY A 3 -27.46 61.26 12.80
C GLY A 3 -26.52 60.66 11.75
N ALA A 4 -25.45 60.04 12.24
CA ALA A 4 -24.59 59.16 11.47
C ALA A 4 -25.14 57.74 11.57
N VAL A 5 -25.71 57.26 10.46
CA VAL A 5 -26.09 55.87 10.26
C VAL A 5 -24.81 55.05 10.13
N GLN A 6 -24.54 54.19 11.10
CA GLN A 6 -23.54 53.12 10.96
C GLN A 6 -24.05 52.16 9.88
N GLY A 7 -23.36 52.16 8.73
CA GLY A 7 -23.60 51.17 7.68
C GLY A 7 -23.30 49.76 8.20
N PRO A 8 -23.99 48.71 7.70
CA PRO A 8 -23.78 47.35 8.16
C PRO A 8 -22.35 46.92 7.84
N GLU A 9 -21.61 46.49 8.86
CA GLU A 9 -20.36 45.76 8.70
C GLU A 9 -20.61 44.57 7.77
N LYS A 10 -19.90 44.54 6.65
CA LYS A 10 -19.89 43.38 5.74
C LYS A 10 -19.39 42.17 6.53
N PRO A 11 -20.05 40.99 6.43
CA PRO A 11 -19.54 39.77 7.04
C PRO A 11 -18.20 39.42 6.38
N THR A 12 -17.12 39.65 7.11
CA THR A 12 -15.77 39.33 6.66
C THR A 12 -15.43 37.92 7.10
N ARG A 13 -15.50 36.98 6.16
CA ARG A 13 -14.44 36.01 5.80
C ARG A 13 -15.10 34.88 5.02
N LYS A 14 -14.79 34.80 3.73
CA LYS A 14 -14.87 33.56 2.97
C LYS A 14 -14.11 32.51 3.77
N ASN A 15 -14.80 31.49 4.26
CA ASN A 15 -14.17 30.26 4.72
C ASN A 15 -13.47 29.64 3.50
N CYS A 16 -12.25 30.09 3.21
CA CYS A 16 -11.41 29.38 2.27
C CYS A 16 -11.06 28.05 2.91
N LEU A 17 -11.67 26.99 2.39
CA LEU A 17 -11.29 25.62 2.69
C LEU A 17 -9.83 25.45 2.23
N SER A 18 -8.87 25.55 3.15
CA SER A 18 -7.46 25.27 2.85
C SER A 18 -7.17 23.78 2.99
N VAL A 19 -6.06 23.33 2.41
CA VAL A 19 -5.55 21.95 2.59
C VAL A 19 -5.35 21.65 4.08
N ASP A 20 -4.79 22.59 4.84
CA ASP A 20 -4.58 22.42 6.28
C ASP A 20 -5.88 22.22 7.06
N VAL A 21 -6.93 22.98 6.72
CA VAL A 21 -8.26 22.83 7.33
C VAL A 21 -8.87 21.47 6.99
N LEU A 22 -8.65 20.97 5.76
CA LEU A 22 -9.09 19.64 5.36
C LEU A 22 -8.33 18.53 6.10
N LEU A 23 -7.02 18.63 6.23
CA LEU A 23 -6.21 17.66 6.98
C LEU A 23 -6.61 17.65 8.47
N GLN A 24 -6.81 18.82 9.07
CA GLN A 24 -7.29 18.94 10.43
C GLN A 24 -8.67 18.30 10.61
N LEU A 25 -9.60 18.50 9.66
CA LEU A 25 -10.91 17.85 9.70
C LEU A 25 -10.82 16.32 9.56
N VAL A 26 -9.88 15.82 8.75
CA VAL A 26 -9.63 14.37 8.62
C VAL A 26 -9.22 13.78 9.97
N ASP A 27 -8.34 14.46 10.70
CA ASP A 27 -7.86 14.04 12.02
C ASP A 27 -8.93 14.16 13.09
N GLU A 28 -9.57 15.33 13.21
CA GLU A 28 -10.59 15.60 14.23
C GLU A 28 -11.79 14.65 14.12
N LYS A 29 -12.11 14.20 12.91
CA LYS A 29 -13.21 13.28 12.67
C LYS A 29 -12.77 11.83 12.61
N ASP A 30 -11.48 11.54 12.73
CA ASP A 30 -10.91 10.20 12.63
C ASP A 30 -11.38 9.48 11.35
N ILE A 31 -11.38 10.20 10.22
CA ILE A 31 -12.04 9.76 8.98
C ILE A 31 -11.39 8.47 8.47
N ILE A 32 -10.05 8.39 8.52
CA ILE A 32 -9.30 7.24 8.03
C ILE A 32 -9.73 5.97 8.78
N ASN A 33 -9.67 5.99 10.11
CA ASN A 33 -10.06 4.82 10.90
C ASN A 33 -11.54 4.48 10.77
N LYS A 34 -12.43 5.48 10.65
CA LYS A 34 -13.85 5.22 10.39
C LYS A 34 -14.06 4.51 9.06
N VAL A 35 -13.40 4.96 8.00
CA VAL A 35 -13.53 4.32 6.69
C VAL A 35 -12.98 2.89 6.70
N LEU A 36 -11.84 2.67 7.36
CA LEU A 36 -11.25 1.34 7.51
C LEU A 36 -12.15 0.41 8.35
N LYS A 37 -12.79 0.92 9.41
CA LYS A 37 -13.70 0.16 10.29
C LYS A 37 -15.05 -0.16 9.66
N LEU A 38 -15.51 0.59 8.67
CA LEU A 38 -16.79 0.32 8.02
C LEU A 38 -16.84 -1.06 7.34
N GLY A 39 -15.67 -1.65 7.00
CA GLY A 39 -15.60 -2.99 6.44
C GLY A 39 -16.39 -3.16 5.14
N HIS A 40 -16.65 -2.06 4.42
CA HIS A 40 -17.41 -2.08 3.18
C HIS A 40 -16.48 -1.75 1.99
N PRO A 41 -16.42 -2.61 0.96
CA PRO A 41 -15.52 -2.43 -0.19
C PRO A 41 -15.61 -1.04 -0.85
N GLU A 42 -16.82 -0.53 -1.06
CA GLU A 42 -17.00 0.78 -1.69
C GLU A 42 -16.59 1.94 -0.76
N ALA A 43 -16.80 1.79 0.55
CA ALA A 43 -16.35 2.79 1.52
C ALA A 43 -14.82 2.87 1.53
N LEU A 44 -14.16 1.71 1.53
CA LEU A 44 -12.70 1.61 1.46
C LEU A 44 -12.15 2.19 0.15
N LYS A 45 -12.81 1.95 -0.98
CA LYS A 45 -12.40 2.51 -2.29
C LYS A 45 -12.51 4.03 -2.36
N GLN A 46 -13.51 4.63 -1.73
CA GLN A 46 -13.58 6.09 -1.62
C GLN A 46 -12.60 6.60 -0.55
N GLY A 47 -12.44 5.86 0.53
CA GLY A 47 -11.46 6.12 1.59
C GLY A 47 -10.03 6.14 1.08
N SER A 48 -9.66 5.23 0.17
CA SER A 48 -8.30 5.16 -0.35
C SER A 48 -7.89 6.45 -1.04
N LYS A 49 -8.81 7.15 -1.71
CA LYS A 49 -8.56 8.49 -2.29
C LYS A 49 -8.27 9.54 -1.22
N ILE A 50 -8.97 9.48 -0.09
CA ILE A 50 -8.74 10.37 1.06
C ILE A 50 -7.37 10.05 1.67
N ILE A 51 -7.05 8.77 1.86
CA ILE A 51 -5.76 8.34 2.42
C ILE A 51 -4.62 8.76 1.48
N GLN A 52 -4.78 8.61 0.16
CA GLN A 52 -3.81 9.09 -0.83
C GLN A 52 -3.64 10.60 -0.79
N PHE A 53 -4.73 11.35 -0.66
CA PHE A 53 -4.66 12.80 -0.50
C PHE A 53 -3.85 13.17 0.74
N VAL A 54 -4.13 12.54 1.88
CA VAL A 54 -3.37 12.75 3.12
C VAL A 54 -1.90 12.37 2.93
N ALA A 55 -1.62 11.23 2.29
CA ALA A 55 -0.26 10.74 2.04
C ALA A 55 0.57 11.69 1.15
N LYS A 56 -0.06 12.35 0.17
CA LYS A 56 0.61 13.32 -0.70
C LYS A 56 1.00 14.60 0.03
N GLU A 57 0.17 15.03 0.97
CA GLU A 57 0.41 16.27 1.72
C GLU A 57 1.29 16.05 2.96
N ARG A 58 1.25 14.85 3.56
CA ARG A 58 2.06 14.50 4.73
C ARG A 58 2.31 13.00 4.86
N HIS A 59 3.28 12.66 5.69
CA HIS A 59 3.56 11.28 6.06
C HIS A 59 2.38 10.67 6.82
N LEU A 60 2.00 9.45 6.44
CA LEU A 60 1.03 8.67 7.22
C LEU A 60 1.68 8.18 8.52
N SER A 61 0.94 8.07 9.62
CA SER A 61 1.48 7.44 10.82
C SER A 61 1.52 5.92 10.66
N ASP A 62 2.43 5.26 11.38
CA ASP A 62 2.52 3.79 11.40
C ASP A 62 1.21 3.15 11.85
N GLU A 63 0.47 3.79 12.76
CA GLU A 63 -0.87 3.35 13.19
C GLU A 63 -1.88 3.31 12.03
N VAL A 64 -1.79 4.27 11.10
CA VAL A 64 -2.63 4.30 9.91
C VAL A 64 -2.22 3.22 8.93
N LEU A 65 -0.91 3.03 8.69
CA LEU A 65 -0.41 1.95 7.83
C LEU A 65 -0.81 0.58 8.35
N GLU A 66 -0.70 0.38 9.67
CA GLU A 66 -1.13 -0.82 10.37
C GLU A 66 -2.63 -1.04 10.25
N SER A 67 -3.43 0.02 10.38
CA SER A 67 -4.88 -0.05 10.21
C SER A 67 -5.28 -0.41 8.78
N ILE A 68 -4.57 0.11 7.77
CA ILE A 68 -4.78 -0.24 6.36
C ILE A 68 -4.46 -1.72 6.15
N TRP A 69 -3.31 -2.18 6.64
CA TRP A 69 -2.92 -3.58 6.54
C TRP A 69 -3.93 -4.51 7.20
N ASN A 70 -4.35 -4.20 8.43
CA ASN A 70 -5.29 -5.02 9.20
C ASN A 70 -6.68 -5.09 8.57
N ALA A 71 -7.09 -4.08 7.80
CA ALA A 71 -8.34 -4.15 7.03
C ALA A 71 -8.34 -5.30 6.00
N SER A 72 -7.16 -5.75 5.54
CA SER A 72 -7.03 -6.87 4.60
C SER A 72 -7.40 -8.23 5.22
N ASN A 73 -7.36 -8.34 6.56
CA ASN A 73 -7.58 -9.59 7.29
C ASN A 73 -9.06 -9.85 7.64
N LEU A 74 -9.96 -8.90 7.37
CA LEU A 74 -11.37 -8.99 7.77
C LEU A 74 -12.18 -9.95 6.88
N HIS A 75 -12.13 -9.75 5.56
CA HIS A 75 -12.89 -10.53 4.57
C HIS A 75 -12.11 -10.64 3.26
N GLU A 76 -12.18 -11.78 2.55
CA GLU A 76 -11.51 -11.98 1.25
C GLU A 76 -11.89 -10.90 0.22
N SER A 77 -13.16 -10.50 0.19
CA SER A 77 -13.65 -9.44 -0.71
C SER A 77 -13.09 -8.05 -0.38
N LEU A 78 -12.80 -7.79 0.90
CA LEU A 78 -12.11 -6.57 1.32
C LEU A 78 -10.62 -6.64 1.01
N GLN A 79 -10.02 -7.82 1.15
CA GLN A 79 -8.60 -8.04 0.93
C GLN A 79 -8.16 -7.56 -0.47
N VAL A 80 -8.92 -7.88 -1.52
CA VAL A 80 -8.65 -7.39 -2.89
C VAL A 80 -8.63 -5.86 -2.96
N VAL A 81 -9.59 -5.21 -2.29
CA VAL A 81 -9.71 -3.74 -2.32
C VAL A 81 -8.60 -3.09 -1.51
N VAL A 82 -8.22 -3.67 -0.38
CA VAL A 82 -7.09 -3.20 0.44
C VAL A 82 -5.79 -3.34 -0.31
N PHE A 83 -5.53 -4.50 -0.92
CA PHE A 83 -4.34 -4.74 -1.73
C PHE A 83 -4.21 -3.73 -2.87
N LYS A 84 -5.31 -3.46 -3.57
CA LYS A 84 -5.35 -2.41 -4.60
C LYS A 84 -5.05 -1.03 -4.01
N ALA A 85 -5.66 -0.70 -2.87
CA ALA A 85 -5.42 0.57 -2.21
C ALA A 85 -3.95 0.75 -1.83
N ILE A 86 -3.31 -0.29 -1.27
CA ILE A 86 -1.88 -0.30 -0.93
C ILE A 86 -1.03 -0.06 -2.17
N ILE A 87 -1.28 -0.76 -3.29
CA ILE A 87 -0.54 -0.57 -4.55
C ILE A 87 -0.67 0.87 -5.05
N ASP A 88 -1.88 1.45 -5.00
CA ASP A 88 -2.11 2.82 -5.44
C ASP A 88 -1.46 3.84 -4.47
N LEU A 89 -1.29 3.49 -3.20
CA LEU A 89 -0.63 4.30 -2.16
C LEU A 89 0.89 4.42 -2.37
N LEU A 90 1.54 3.43 -3.00
CA LEU A 90 3.00 3.39 -3.15
C LEU A 90 3.60 4.62 -3.85
N GLU A 91 2.85 5.27 -4.76
CA GLU A 91 3.31 6.51 -5.40
C GLU A 91 3.35 7.70 -4.44
N CYS A 92 2.52 7.68 -3.41
CA CYS A 92 2.25 8.82 -2.54
C CYS A 92 3.03 8.74 -1.22
N ILE A 93 3.48 7.55 -0.83
CA ILE A 93 4.18 7.32 0.44
C ILE A 93 5.70 7.24 0.22
N PRO A 94 6.52 7.62 1.21
CA PRO A 94 7.97 7.52 1.11
C PRO A 94 8.43 6.05 1.21
N SER A 95 9.69 5.79 0.85
CA SER A 95 10.19 4.43 0.65
C SER A 95 10.27 3.62 1.95
N GLU A 96 10.43 4.28 3.10
CA GLU A 96 10.35 3.62 4.42
C GLU A 96 8.96 3.01 4.68
N GLN A 97 7.89 3.67 4.19
CA GLN A 97 6.52 3.15 4.33
C GLN A 97 6.20 2.06 3.31
N ILE A 98 6.88 2.05 2.17
CA ILE A 98 6.85 0.90 1.25
C ILE A 98 7.47 -0.31 1.93
N ASP A 99 8.62 -0.11 2.59
CA ASP A 99 9.34 -1.16 3.31
C ASP A 99 8.52 -1.68 4.49
N PHE A 100 7.75 -0.83 5.18
CA PHE A 100 6.78 -1.26 6.19
C PHE A 100 5.77 -2.28 5.66
N PHE A 101 5.16 -2.02 4.49
CA PHE A 101 4.23 -2.98 3.89
C PHE A 101 4.94 -4.26 3.46
N TYR A 102 6.16 -4.16 2.95
CA TYR A 102 6.95 -5.34 2.61
C TYR A 102 7.22 -6.23 3.83
N ASP A 103 7.62 -5.64 4.97
CA ASP A 103 7.83 -6.39 6.21
C ASP A 103 6.56 -7.11 6.67
N ARG A 104 5.40 -6.47 6.50
CA ARG A 104 4.10 -7.10 6.78
C ARG A 104 3.77 -8.25 5.84
N ILE A 105 4.10 -8.13 4.55
CA ILE A 105 3.96 -9.22 3.58
C ILE A 105 4.88 -10.39 3.97
N MET A 106 6.13 -10.14 4.37
CA MET A 106 7.07 -11.19 4.79
C MET A 106 6.62 -11.94 6.05
N GLN A 107 5.81 -11.31 6.89
CA GLN A 107 5.23 -11.90 8.10
C GLN A 107 3.98 -12.77 7.82
N LEU A 108 3.49 -12.81 6.58
CA LEU A 108 2.35 -13.65 6.24
C LEU A 108 2.69 -15.14 6.43
N PRO A 109 1.82 -15.91 7.10
CA PRO A 109 2.05 -17.34 7.27
C PRO A 109 1.91 -18.06 5.93
N SER A 110 2.59 -19.19 5.77
CA SER A 110 2.58 -19.98 4.54
C SER A 110 1.18 -20.39 4.06
N SER A 111 0.24 -20.57 5.00
CA SER A 111 -1.17 -20.87 4.72
C SER A 111 -1.94 -19.74 4.03
N SER A 112 -1.43 -18.50 4.08
CA SER A 112 -2.07 -17.34 3.48
C SER A 112 -1.70 -17.14 2.01
N TYR A 113 -0.68 -17.82 1.48
CA TYR A 113 -0.33 -17.72 0.07
C TYR A 113 -1.32 -18.48 -0.80
N ASN A 114 -2.23 -17.72 -1.39
CA ASN A 114 -3.14 -18.14 -2.44
C ASN A 114 -2.89 -17.28 -3.70
N ALA A 115 -3.60 -17.59 -4.79
CA ALA A 115 -3.47 -16.88 -6.06
C ALA A 115 -3.60 -15.35 -5.93
N GLN A 116 -4.54 -14.89 -5.11
CA GLN A 116 -4.79 -13.47 -4.86
C GLN A 116 -3.61 -12.79 -4.15
N VAL A 117 -3.03 -13.45 -3.14
CA VAL A 117 -1.86 -12.93 -2.42
C VAL A 117 -0.63 -12.93 -3.32
N LEU A 118 -0.40 -13.98 -4.12
CA LEU A 118 0.71 -14.02 -5.08
C LEU A 118 0.59 -12.91 -6.13
N THR A 119 -0.61 -12.70 -6.66
CA THR A 119 -0.90 -11.60 -7.60
C THR A 119 -0.59 -10.24 -6.95
N PHE A 120 -1.04 -10.03 -5.70
CA PHE A 120 -0.74 -8.82 -4.96
C PHE A 120 0.76 -8.60 -4.76
N ILE A 121 1.52 -9.64 -4.36
CA ILE A 121 2.97 -9.56 -4.17
C ILE A 121 3.67 -9.19 -5.48
N GLY A 122 3.24 -9.78 -6.60
CA GLY A 122 3.75 -9.45 -7.93
C GLY A 122 3.50 -7.99 -8.30
N ASP A 123 2.25 -7.53 -8.18
CA ASP A 123 1.86 -6.16 -8.49
C ASP A 123 2.51 -5.13 -7.56
N PHE A 124 2.58 -5.43 -6.27
CA PHE A 124 3.29 -4.64 -5.26
C PHE A 124 4.76 -4.48 -5.64
N THR A 125 5.44 -5.60 -5.97
CA THR A 125 6.87 -5.61 -6.31
C THR A 125 7.15 -4.79 -7.55
N LYS A 126 6.38 -5.02 -8.63
CA LYS A 126 6.50 -4.26 -9.87
C LYS A 126 6.34 -2.75 -9.62
N ARG A 127 5.38 -2.39 -8.78
CA ARG A 127 5.10 -0.98 -8.46
C ARG A 127 6.16 -0.36 -7.57
N ALA A 128 6.58 -1.04 -6.51
CA ALA A 128 7.59 -0.60 -5.56
C ALA A 128 8.95 -0.40 -6.26
N LEU A 129 9.37 -1.35 -7.09
CA LEU A 129 10.60 -1.25 -7.90
C LEU A 129 10.58 -0.03 -8.80
N LYS A 130 9.47 0.21 -9.49
CA LYS A 130 9.33 1.40 -10.35
C LYS A 130 9.46 2.69 -9.55
N VAL A 131 8.71 2.81 -8.44
CA VAL A 131 8.72 4.01 -7.59
C VAL A 131 10.11 4.29 -7.03
N ARG A 132 10.83 3.26 -6.56
CA ARG A 132 12.21 3.42 -6.05
C ARG A 132 13.21 3.75 -7.13
N ALA A 133 13.09 3.16 -8.32
CA ALA A 133 13.93 3.51 -9.46
C ALA A 133 13.75 4.99 -9.83
N ASP A 134 12.51 5.49 -9.86
CA ASP A 134 12.20 6.90 -10.12
C ASP A 134 12.79 7.84 -9.05
N ARG A 135 12.84 7.37 -7.79
CA ARG A 135 13.40 8.11 -6.63
C ARG A 135 14.92 7.97 -6.48
N LYS A 136 15.54 7.03 -7.19
CA LYS A 136 16.96 6.63 -7.05
C LYS A 136 17.31 6.13 -5.64
N ASP A 137 16.37 5.42 -5.02
CA ASP A 137 16.59 4.77 -3.72
C ASP A 137 17.43 3.50 -3.87
N GLU A 138 17.90 2.96 -2.75
CA GLU A 138 18.59 1.67 -2.70
C GLU A 138 17.73 0.56 -3.35
N GLU A 139 18.36 -0.31 -4.14
CA GLU A 139 17.70 -1.45 -4.77
C GLU A 139 17.24 -2.47 -3.71
N LYS A 140 16.04 -3.03 -3.90
CA LYS A 140 15.44 -4.08 -3.06
C LYS A 140 14.77 -5.12 -3.96
N LEU A 141 14.78 -6.37 -3.54
CA LEU A 141 14.18 -7.48 -4.30
C LEU A 141 12.67 -7.64 -4.08
N TYR A 142 12.16 -7.21 -2.92
CA TYR A 142 10.75 -7.34 -2.53
C TYR A 142 10.20 -8.76 -2.78
N GLY A 143 9.10 -8.87 -3.55
CA GLY A 143 8.44 -10.14 -3.84
C GLY A 143 9.31 -11.13 -4.59
N LEU A 144 10.40 -10.73 -5.25
CA LEU A 144 11.37 -11.68 -5.82
C LEU A 144 11.96 -12.58 -4.72
N GLU A 145 12.29 -12.00 -3.56
CA GLU A 145 12.81 -12.76 -2.41
C GLU A 145 11.74 -13.70 -1.82
N ILE A 146 10.48 -13.24 -1.76
CA ILE A 146 9.37 -14.05 -1.25
C ILE A 146 9.10 -15.23 -2.18
N PHE A 147 9.00 -15.00 -3.48
CA PHE A 147 8.76 -16.06 -4.47
C PHE A 147 9.90 -17.09 -4.46
N TRP A 148 11.15 -16.65 -4.36
CA TRP A 148 12.27 -17.56 -4.22
C TRP A 148 12.19 -18.44 -2.96
N LYS A 149 11.90 -17.83 -1.80
CA LYS A 149 11.72 -18.57 -0.54
C LYS A 149 10.59 -19.59 -0.65
N LEU A 150 9.46 -19.23 -1.27
CA LEU A 150 8.33 -20.16 -1.47
C LEU A 150 8.73 -21.36 -2.33
N LEU A 151 9.49 -21.15 -3.41
CA LEU A 151 9.99 -22.22 -4.26
C LEU A 151 10.94 -23.15 -3.50
N LEU A 152 11.89 -22.61 -2.73
CA LEU A 152 12.80 -23.40 -1.90
C LEU A 152 12.07 -24.23 -0.84
N SER A 153 11.12 -23.62 -0.11
CA SER A 153 10.32 -24.32 0.91
C SER A 153 9.48 -25.46 0.33
N SER A 154 8.97 -25.29 -0.90
CA SER A 154 8.21 -26.33 -1.60
C SER A 154 9.08 -27.56 -1.93
N HIS A 155 10.36 -27.35 -2.27
CA HIS A 155 11.29 -28.43 -2.57
C HIS A 155 11.81 -29.15 -1.33
N GLN A 156 11.88 -28.47 -0.19
CA GLN A 156 12.36 -29.05 1.08
C GLN A 156 11.26 -29.79 1.87
N GLY A 157 10.02 -29.83 1.38
CA GLY A 157 8.90 -30.52 2.03
C GLY A 157 8.48 -29.93 3.37
N GLN A 158 8.93 -28.71 3.68
CA GLN A 158 8.62 -28.00 4.93
C GLN A 158 7.22 -27.38 4.92
N ASP A 159 6.67 -27.12 3.74
CA ASP A 159 5.32 -26.56 3.57
C ASP A 159 4.46 -27.40 2.64
N ARG A 160 3.15 -27.47 2.92
CA ARG A 160 2.16 -28.10 2.02
C ARG A 160 1.79 -27.15 0.87
N THR A 161 2.81 -26.62 0.17
CA THR A 161 2.60 -25.80 -1.01
C THR A 161 2.09 -26.68 -2.14
N THR A 162 0.97 -26.30 -2.76
CA THR A 162 0.41 -27.08 -3.88
C THR A 162 1.17 -26.79 -5.18
N ASN A 163 1.17 -27.74 -6.11
CA ASN A 163 1.76 -27.52 -7.45
C ASN A 163 1.18 -26.30 -8.16
N ALA A 164 -0.08 -25.94 -7.89
CA ALA A 164 -0.71 -24.74 -8.44
C ALA A 164 -0.03 -23.45 -7.94
N ILE A 165 0.22 -23.36 -6.62
CA ILE A 165 0.92 -22.22 -6.01
C ILE A 165 2.35 -22.13 -6.52
N VAL A 166 3.03 -23.27 -6.70
CA VAL A 166 4.39 -23.31 -7.26
C VAL A 166 4.40 -22.76 -8.69
N ASN A 167 3.51 -23.25 -9.56
CA ASN A 167 3.44 -22.78 -10.95
C ASN A 167 3.15 -21.28 -11.02
N GLU A 168 2.18 -20.80 -10.25
CA GLU A 168 1.84 -19.38 -10.20
C GLU A 168 2.99 -18.51 -9.66
N THR A 169 3.73 -19.02 -8.66
CA THR A 169 4.95 -18.37 -8.15
C THR A 169 6.03 -18.26 -9.23
N VAL A 170 6.25 -19.33 -10.00
CA VAL A 170 7.19 -19.32 -11.13
C VAL A 170 6.74 -18.30 -12.19
N ASP A 171 5.47 -18.29 -12.58
CA ASP A 171 4.94 -17.36 -13.58
C ASP A 171 5.16 -15.89 -13.15
N HIS A 172 4.89 -15.56 -11.88
CA HIS A 172 5.14 -14.23 -11.35
C HIS A 172 6.64 -13.88 -11.31
N LEU A 173 7.48 -14.82 -10.90
CA LEU A 173 8.93 -14.62 -10.85
C LEU A 173 9.52 -14.38 -12.24
N GLU A 174 9.17 -15.22 -13.22
CA GLU A 174 9.61 -15.06 -14.61
C GLU A 174 9.20 -13.71 -15.17
N LYS A 175 7.94 -13.31 -14.96
CA LYS A 175 7.43 -12.02 -15.42
C LYS A 175 8.16 -10.84 -14.79
N LEU A 176 8.42 -10.87 -13.48
CA LEU A 176 9.15 -9.80 -12.79
C LEU A 176 10.60 -9.69 -13.28
N LEU A 177 11.29 -10.82 -13.46
CA LEU A 177 12.67 -10.83 -13.96
C LEU A 177 12.76 -10.38 -15.42
N ALA A 178 11.74 -10.66 -16.24
CA ALA A 178 11.64 -10.16 -17.61
C ALA A 178 11.37 -8.65 -17.65
N ASP A 179 10.47 -8.14 -16.81
CA ASP A 179 10.10 -6.72 -16.74
C ASP A 179 11.21 -5.85 -16.11
N HIS A 180 12.08 -6.44 -15.27
CA HIS A 180 13.11 -5.72 -14.52
C HIS A 180 14.52 -6.35 -14.66
N PRO A 181 15.20 -6.19 -15.81
CA PRO A 181 16.51 -6.81 -16.06
C PRO A 181 17.61 -6.44 -15.06
N SER A 182 17.59 -5.22 -14.50
CA SER A 182 18.57 -4.80 -13.48
C SER A 182 18.45 -5.61 -12.19
N GLN A 183 17.23 -6.02 -11.84
CA GLN A 183 16.98 -6.84 -10.65
C GLN A 183 17.36 -8.30 -10.86
N ARG A 184 17.52 -8.75 -12.12
CA ARG A 184 17.87 -10.13 -12.45
C ARG A 184 19.24 -10.52 -11.92
N GLU A 185 20.26 -9.69 -12.13
CA GLU A 185 21.63 -10.00 -11.67
C GLU A 185 21.70 -10.03 -10.15
N LEU A 186 21.06 -9.07 -9.49
CA LEU A 186 21.00 -8.99 -8.03
C LEU A 186 20.24 -10.20 -7.45
N PHE A 187 19.14 -10.60 -8.09
CA PHE A 187 18.39 -11.80 -7.74
C PHE A 187 19.22 -13.08 -7.92
N LEU A 188 19.88 -13.25 -9.06
CA LEU A 188 20.71 -14.43 -9.34
C LEU A 188 21.88 -14.55 -8.36
N GLY A 189 22.52 -13.42 -8.00
CA GLY A 189 23.54 -13.40 -6.95
C GLY A 189 22.99 -13.93 -5.63
N ARG A 190 21.80 -13.48 -5.22
CA ARG A 190 21.12 -13.92 -3.98
C ARG A 190 20.73 -15.40 -4.00
N CYS A 191 20.42 -15.97 -5.16
CA CYS A 191 20.07 -17.39 -5.28
C CYS A 191 21.28 -18.33 -5.14
N LEU A 192 22.50 -17.80 -5.30
CA LEU A 192 23.76 -18.56 -5.24
C LEU A 192 24.45 -18.49 -3.87
N GLU A 193 23.98 -17.60 -2.98
CA GLU A 193 24.40 -17.49 -1.57
C GLU A 193 23.63 -18.46 -0.68
#